data_AF-A0A9E4H769-F1
#
_entry.id   AF-A0A9E4H769-F1
#
_cell.length_a   1.000
_cell.length_b   1.000
_cell.length_c   1.000
_cell.angle_alpha   90.00
_cell.angle_beta   90.00
_cell.angle_gamma   90.00
#
_symmetry.space_group_name_H-M   'P 1'
#
loop_
_entity.id
_entity.type
_entity.pdbx_description
1 polymer ?
#
loop_
_entity_poly.entity_id
_entity_poly.type
_entity_poly.pdbx_seq_one_letter_code
_entity_poly.pdbx_strand_id
1 'polypeptide(L)'
;VHNMIGHSVRQAIAEGLTLGVKAGVDPEPLWECVRRGALGRMSFLHEGLVRTMFRGEFEPASFALNLAHKDISLATELAREYDVPMPMSTLAQQISLQAMNRGWGDADSSSTVRLQEEQSGVEVRAPHVDAERAARFITTHPDAE
;
A
#
# COMPACT_ATOMS: atom_id res chain seq x y z
N VAL A 1 -10.56 -3.41 14.80
CA VAL A 1 -10.16 -2.98 13.45
C VAL A 1 -8.73 -2.44 13.43
N HIS A 2 -8.40 -1.36 14.15
CA HIS A 2 -7.05 -0.75 14.14
C HIS A 2 -5.89 -1.73 14.36
N ASN A 3 -5.92 -2.53 15.45
CA ASN A 3 -4.83 -3.45 15.75
C ASN A 3 -4.61 -4.48 14.62
N MET A 4 -5.68 -5.04 14.05
CA MET A 4 -5.61 -6.01 12.96
C MET A 4 -4.85 -5.43 11.75
N ILE A 5 -5.21 -4.23 11.30
CA ILE A 5 -4.52 -3.53 10.20
C ILE A 5 -3.02 -3.37 10.53
N GLY A 6 -2.72 -2.91 11.74
CA GLY A 6 -1.34 -2.73 12.20
C GLY A 6 -0.53 -4.03 12.21
N HIS A 7 -1.13 -5.17 12.57
CA HIS A 7 -0.47 -6.47 12.51
C HIS A 7 -0.16 -6.90 11.07
N SER A 8 -1.10 -6.75 10.14
CA SER A 8 -0.89 -7.09 8.72
C SER A 8 0.20 -6.23 8.07
N VAL A 9 0.19 -4.92 8.33
CA VAL A 9 1.23 -4.00 7.83
C VAL A 9 2.60 -4.37 8.39
N ARG A 10 2.69 -4.72 9.69
CA ARG A 10 3.96 -5.15 10.30
C ARG A 10 4.53 -6.40 9.64
N GLN A 11 3.70 -7.35 9.21
CA GLN A 11 4.18 -8.54 8.48
C GLN A 11 4.72 -8.17 7.10
N ALA A 12 4.05 -7.30 6.35
CA ALA A 12 4.54 -6.84 5.05
C ALA A 12 5.87 -6.06 5.17
N ILE A 13 6.03 -5.24 6.21
CA ILE A 13 7.30 -4.56 6.50
C ILE A 13 8.40 -5.59 6.81
N ALA A 14 8.10 -6.61 7.62
CA ALA A 14 9.06 -7.66 7.95
C ALA A 14 9.53 -8.42 6.70
N GLU A 15 8.62 -8.77 5.78
CA GLU A 15 8.94 -9.39 4.49
C GLU A 15 9.91 -8.51 3.68
N GLY A 16 9.59 -7.23 3.47
CA GLY A 16 10.43 -6.33 2.69
C GLY A 16 11.82 -6.08 3.29
N LEU A 17 11.90 -5.87 4.61
CA LEU A 17 13.18 -5.62 5.28
C LEU A 17 14.06 -6.87 5.30
N THR A 18 13.49 -8.06 5.55
CA THR A 18 14.26 -9.31 5.54
C THR A 18 14.76 -9.65 4.14
N LEU A 19 13.97 -9.36 3.10
CA LEU A 19 14.42 -9.49 1.70
C LEU A 19 15.63 -8.60 1.41
N GLY A 20 15.55 -7.30 1.74
CA GLY A 20 16.66 -6.37 1.49
C GLY A 20 17.93 -6.77 2.24
N VAL A 21 17.82 -7.16 3.51
CA VAL A 21 18.97 -7.64 4.30
C VAL A 21 19.55 -8.93 3.72
N LYS A 22 18.72 -9.89 3.32
CA LYS A 22 19.20 -11.15 2.72
C LYS A 22 19.85 -10.92 1.34
N ALA A 23 19.42 -9.89 0.62
CA ALA A 23 20.03 -9.41 -0.63
C ALA A 23 21.31 -8.58 -0.42
N GLY A 24 21.80 -8.42 0.82
CA GLY A 24 23.06 -7.76 1.12
C GLY A 24 22.97 -6.25 1.35
N VAL A 25 21.76 -5.70 1.54
CA VAL A 25 21.57 -4.28 1.88
C VAL A 25 21.71 -4.08 3.38
N ASP A 26 22.48 -3.07 3.79
CA ASP A 26 22.60 -2.71 5.21
C ASP A 26 21.24 -2.30 5.81
N PRO A 27 20.90 -2.76 7.02
CA PRO A 27 19.57 -2.57 7.60
C PRO A 27 19.24 -1.11 7.93
N GLU A 28 20.22 -0.31 8.34
CA GLU A 28 20.03 1.10 8.68
C GLU A 28 19.60 1.96 7.47
N PRO A 29 20.35 1.99 6.35
CA PRO A 29 19.92 2.74 5.18
C PRO A 29 18.65 2.18 4.54
N LEU A 30 18.44 0.86 4.61
CA LEU A 30 17.19 0.24 4.13
C LEU A 30 15.98 0.74 4.93
N TRP A 31 16.07 0.69 6.26
CA TRP A 31 15.03 1.21 7.15
C TRP A 31 14.76 2.70 6.89
N GLU A 32 15.80 3.52 6.76
CA GLU A 32 15.62 4.95 6.57
C GLU A 32 14.96 5.28 5.23
N CYS A 33 15.31 4.53 4.17
CA CYS A 33 14.66 4.63 2.87
C CYS A 33 13.16 4.30 2.96
N VAL A 34 12.80 3.16 3.56
CA VAL A 34 11.41 2.72 3.71
C VAL A 34 10.61 3.69 4.58
N ARG A 35 11.19 4.16 5.69
CA ARG A 35 10.53 5.08 6.64
C ARG A 35 10.23 6.44 6.03
N ARG A 36 11.11 6.97 5.18
CA ARG A 36 10.91 8.26 4.51
C ARG A 36 9.97 8.17 3.30
N GLY A 37 9.76 6.96 2.77
CA GLY A 37 8.86 6.71 1.64
C GLY A 37 7.37 6.90 1.98
N ALA A 38 6.52 6.69 0.98
CA ALA A 38 5.06 6.81 1.12
C ALA A 38 4.46 5.88 2.19
N LEU A 39 5.03 4.68 2.36
CA LEU A 39 4.62 3.73 3.39
C LEU A 39 4.92 4.25 4.80
N GLY A 40 6.17 4.64 5.07
CA GLY A 40 6.55 5.11 6.41
C GLY A 40 5.87 6.42 6.81
N ARG A 41 5.48 7.23 5.83
CA ARG A 41 4.63 8.41 5.99
C ARG A 41 3.13 8.11 5.96
N MET A 42 2.70 6.86 5.86
CA MET A 42 1.28 6.47 5.81
C MET A 42 0.45 7.29 4.80
N SER A 43 1.06 7.73 3.68
CA SER A 43 0.41 8.66 2.72
C SER A 43 -0.90 8.11 2.15
N PHE A 44 -1.05 6.79 2.06
CA PHE A 44 -2.32 6.19 1.64
C PHE A 44 -3.47 6.47 2.62
N LEU A 45 -3.22 6.40 3.94
CA LEU A 45 -4.26 6.62 4.95
C LEU A 45 -4.69 8.10 5.02
N HIS A 46 -3.77 9.02 4.74
CA HIS A 46 -3.97 10.47 4.88
C HIS A 46 -4.44 11.14 3.58
N GLU A 47 -3.91 10.73 2.44
CA GLU A 47 -4.15 11.38 1.14
C GLU A 47 -4.83 10.42 0.16
N GLY A 48 -4.32 9.19 0.06
CA GLY A 48 -4.78 8.20 -0.92
C GLY A 48 -6.26 7.85 -0.78
N LEU A 49 -6.70 7.45 0.42
CA LEU A 49 -8.09 7.08 0.69
C LEU A 49 -9.06 8.21 0.37
N VAL A 50 -8.72 9.45 0.74
CA VAL A 50 -9.58 10.62 0.53
C VAL A 50 -9.72 10.95 -0.94
N ARG A 51 -8.64 10.77 -1.71
CA ARG A 51 -8.65 10.97 -3.16
C ARG A 51 -9.39 9.85 -3.87
N THR A 52 -9.21 8.60 -3.45
CA THR A 52 -9.71 7.44 -4.19
C THR A 52 -10.91 6.79 -3.53
N MET A 53 -10.69 5.84 -2.61
CA MET A 53 -11.71 4.99 -2.01
C MET A 53 -12.93 5.76 -1.47
N PHE A 54 -12.70 6.87 -0.77
CA PHE A 54 -13.77 7.67 -0.18
C PHE A 54 -14.64 8.39 -1.22
N ARG A 55 -14.08 8.70 -2.39
CA ARG A 55 -14.80 9.33 -3.51
C ARG A 55 -15.30 8.31 -4.54
N GLY A 56 -14.73 7.09 -4.53
CA GLY A 56 -14.98 6.08 -5.57
C GLY A 56 -14.30 6.41 -6.90
N GLU A 57 -13.28 7.27 -6.89
CA GLU A 57 -12.59 7.77 -8.09
C GLU A 57 -11.18 7.16 -8.16
N PHE A 58 -10.81 6.49 -9.25
CA PHE A 58 -9.48 5.86 -9.38
C PHE A 58 -8.69 6.41 -10.58
N GLU A 59 -9.20 7.46 -11.18
CA GLU A 59 -8.68 8.11 -12.38
C GLU A 59 -8.64 9.63 -12.17
N PRO A 60 -7.54 10.32 -12.56
CA PRO A 60 -6.29 9.76 -13.07
C PRO A 60 -5.49 9.02 -11.98
N ALA A 61 -4.69 8.04 -12.40
CA ALA A 61 -3.83 7.30 -11.49
C ALA A 61 -2.68 8.18 -10.96
N SER A 62 -2.48 8.22 -9.64
CA SER A 62 -1.24 8.76 -9.07
C SER A 62 -0.08 7.77 -9.25
N PHE A 63 -0.39 6.48 -9.24
CA PHE A 63 0.52 5.39 -9.58
C PHE A 63 -0.32 4.26 -10.18
N ALA A 64 -0.08 3.92 -11.45
CA ALA A 64 -0.89 2.96 -12.18
C ALA A 64 -0.76 1.53 -11.61
N LEU A 65 -1.86 0.79 -11.58
CA LEU A 65 -1.88 -0.59 -11.07
C LEU A 65 -0.92 -1.52 -11.83
N ASN A 66 -0.78 -1.36 -13.14
CA ASN A 66 0.17 -2.13 -13.96
C ASN A 66 1.63 -1.94 -13.49
N LEU A 67 1.99 -0.72 -13.08
CA LEU A 67 3.32 -0.42 -12.55
C LEU A 67 3.50 -1.02 -11.15
N ALA A 68 2.49 -0.90 -10.29
CA ALA A 68 2.51 -1.52 -8.96
C ALA A 68 2.65 -3.05 -9.05
N HIS A 69 1.91 -3.69 -9.95
CA HIS A 69 2.00 -5.13 -10.18
C HIS A 69 3.40 -5.54 -10.66
N LYS A 70 3.99 -4.77 -11.58
CA LYS A 70 5.37 -4.99 -12.04
C LYS A 70 6.36 -4.95 -10.87
N ASP A 71 6.30 -3.92 -10.03
CA ASP A 71 7.23 -3.77 -8.90
C ASP A 71 7.08 -4.89 -7.86
N ILE A 72 5.84 -5.27 -7.53
CA ILE A 72 5.59 -6.42 -6.64
C ILE A 72 6.11 -7.72 -7.28
N SER A 73 5.95 -7.89 -8.59
CA SER A 73 6.44 -9.07 -9.29
C SER A 73 7.96 -9.20 -9.21
N LEU A 74 8.69 -8.10 -9.48
CA LEU A 74 10.15 -8.06 -9.32
C LEU A 74 10.59 -8.37 -7.88
N ALA A 75 9.90 -7.82 -6.88
CA ALA A 75 10.22 -8.11 -5.48
C ALA A 75 9.97 -9.58 -5.12
N THR A 76 8.86 -10.17 -5.56
CA THR A 76 8.56 -11.60 -5.30
C THR A 76 9.49 -12.54 -6.06
N GLU A 77 9.98 -12.15 -7.25
CA GLU A 77 11.00 -12.90 -8.00
C GLU A 77 12.35 -12.88 -7.29
N LEU A 78 12.81 -11.70 -6.84
CA LEU A 78 14.01 -11.56 -6.03
C LEU A 78 13.93 -12.39 -4.74
N ALA A 79 12.76 -12.42 -4.09
CA ALA A 79 12.57 -13.23 -2.91
C ALA A 79 12.72 -14.74 -3.17
N ARG A 80 12.35 -15.22 -4.35
CA ARG A 80 12.59 -16.62 -4.73
C ARG A 80 14.08 -16.89 -4.95
N GLU A 81 14.81 -15.95 -5.56
CA GLU A 81 16.27 -16.07 -5.73
C GLU A 81 17.00 -16.17 -4.38
N TYR A 82 16.53 -15.42 -3.38
CA TYR A 82 17.12 -15.40 -2.06
C TYR A 82 16.44 -16.35 -1.05
N ASP A 83 15.51 -17.22 -1.43
CA ASP A 83 14.75 -18.09 -0.50
C ASP A 83 14.14 -17.32 0.70
N VAL A 84 13.45 -16.20 0.42
CA VAL A 84 12.75 -15.40 1.43
C VAL A 84 11.24 -15.68 1.33
N PRO A 85 10.57 -16.08 2.43
CA PRO A 85 9.13 -16.29 2.41
C PRO A 85 8.37 -14.96 2.31
N MET A 86 7.47 -14.83 1.33
CA MET A 86 6.70 -13.60 1.06
C MET A 86 5.18 -13.82 1.02
N PRO A 87 4.54 -14.42 2.03
CA PRO A 87 3.11 -14.74 1.97
C PRO A 87 2.21 -13.51 1.75
N MET A 88 2.48 -12.39 2.42
CA MET A 88 1.70 -11.15 2.27
C MET A 88 1.90 -10.53 0.89
N SER A 89 3.15 -10.45 0.43
CA SER A 89 3.46 -9.85 -0.87
C SER A 89 2.96 -10.71 -2.03
N THR A 90 2.99 -12.04 -1.88
CA THR A 90 2.38 -12.98 -2.85
C THR A 90 0.87 -12.76 -2.94
N LEU A 91 0.19 -12.63 -1.80
CA LEU A 91 -1.24 -12.34 -1.78
C LEU A 91 -1.55 -10.99 -2.45
N ALA A 92 -0.77 -9.95 -2.15
CA ALA A 92 -0.90 -8.64 -2.81
C ALA A 92 -0.70 -8.72 -4.33
N GLN A 93 0.29 -9.50 -4.79
CA GLN A 93 0.50 -9.76 -6.22
C GLN A 93 -0.73 -10.40 -6.87
N GLN A 94 -1.33 -11.42 -6.24
CA GLN A 94 -2.52 -12.08 -6.78
C GLN A 94 -3.74 -11.16 -6.81
N ILE A 95 -3.94 -10.33 -5.78
CA ILE A 95 -5.03 -9.33 -5.75
C ILE A 95 -4.83 -8.30 -6.87
N SER A 96 -3.60 -7.82 -7.08
CA SER A 96 -3.32 -6.89 -8.18
C SER A 96 -3.58 -7.52 -9.54
N LEU A 97 -3.21 -8.78 -9.76
CA LEU A 97 -3.50 -9.52 -10.98
C LEU A 97 -5.01 -9.70 -11.19
N GLN A 98 -5.76 -10.02 -10.14
CA GLN A 98 -7.21 -10.09 -10.21
C GLN A 98 -7.83 -8.77 -10.65
N ALA A 99 -7.34 -7.63 -10.12
CA ALA A 99 -7.81 -6.30 -10.50
C ALA A 99 -7.43 -5.94 -11.95
N MET A 100 -6.22 -6.29 -12.39
CA MET A 100 -5.82 -6.11 -13.80
C MET A 100 -6.70 -6.91 -14.76
N ASN A 101 -7.10 -8.14 -14.38
CA ASN A 101 -8.04 -8.95 -15.16
C ASN A 101 -9.45 -8.34 -15.27
N ARG A 102 -9.78 -7.34 -14.44
CA ARG A 102 -11.01 -6.53 -14.55
C ARG A 102 -10.85 -5.33 -15.48
N GLY A 103 -9.68 -5.15 -16.10
CA GLY A 103 -9.35 -4.02 -16.95
C GLY A 103 -8.89 -2.77 -16.19
N TRP A 104 -8.53 -2.88 -14.91
CA TRP A 104 -8.15 -1.72 -14.08
C TRP A 104 -6.64 -1.43 -14.08
N GLY A 105 -5.90 -1.96 -15.05
CA GLY A 105 -4.44 -1.82 -15.10
C GLY A 105 -3.93 -0.37 -15.13
N ASP A 106 -4.66 0.52 -15.79
CA ASP A 106 -4.29 1.94 -15.92
C ASP A 106 -4.92 2.84 -14.83
N ALA A 107 -5.78 2.27 -13.98
CA ALA A 107 -6.33 2.97 -12.82
C ALA A 107 -5.29 3.09 -11.70
N ASP A 108 -5.56 3.94 -10.71
CA ASP A 108 -4.73 4.05 -9.52
C ASP A 108 -4.54 2.68 -8.85
N SER A 109 -3.34 2.39 -8.35
CA SER A 109 -3.00 1.11 -7.69
C SER A 109 -3.93 0.77 -6.51
N SER A 110 -4.54 1.78 -5.88
CA SER A 110 -5.56 1.59 -4.86
C SER A 110 -6.89 1.03 -5.38
N SER A 111 -7.11 0.94 -6.70
CA SER A 111 -8.30 0.33 -7.32
C SER A 111 -8.54 -1.12 -6.91
N THR A 112 -7.52 -1.81 -6.43
CA THR A 112 -7.64 -3.14 -5.81
C THR A 112 -8.64 -3.19 -4.65
N VAL A 113 -8.87 -2.08 -3.94
CA VAL A 113 -9.88 -2.03 -2.84
C VAL A 113 -11.29 -2.31 -3.33
N ARG A 114 -11.59 -2.05 -4.61
CA ARG A 114 -12.90 -2.35 -5.21
C ARG A 114 -13.22 -3.85 -5.15
N LEU A 115 -12.20 -4.72 -5.29
CA LEU A 115 -12.39 -6.16 -5.13
C LEU A 115 -12.85 -6.51 -3.71
N GLN A 116 -12.27 -5.87 -2.70
CA GLN A 116 -12.64 -6.08 -1.30
C GLN A 116 -14.07 -5.57 -1.01
N GLU A 117 -14.43 -4.40 -1.55
CA GLU A 117 -15.77 -3.82 -1.46
C GLU A 117 -16.82 -4.76 -2.09
N GLU A 118 -16.56 -5.24 -3.30
CA GLU A 118 -17.41 -6.21 -4.01
C GLU A 118 -17.58 -7.51 -3.21
N GLN A 119 -16.49 -8.10 -2.72
CA GLN A 119 -16.50 -9.35 -1.94
C GLN A 119 -17.22 -9.21 -0.61
N SER A 120 -17.20 -8.01 -0.02
CA SER A 120 -17.80 -7.71 1.29
C SER A 120 -19.23 -7.18 1.17
N GLY A 121 -19.69 -6.82 -0.03
CA GLY A 121 -21.00 -6.21 -0.27
C GLY A 121 -21.15 -4.82 0.36
N VAL A 122 -20.05 -4.09 0.54
CA VAL A 122 -20.05 -2.75 1.16
C VAL A 122 -19.18 -1.77 0.38
N GLU A 123 -19.56 -0.50 0.39
CA GLU A 123 -18.74 0.60 -0.14
C GLU A 123 -18.27 1.51 0.99
N VAL A 124 -16.99 1.89 0.97
CA VAL A 124 -16.39 2.80 1.95
C VAL A 124 -16.30 4.19 1.34
N ARG A 125 -17.44 4.88 1.29
CA ARG A 125 -17.55 6.27 0.79
C ARG A 125 -17.57 7.26 1.94
N ALA A 126 -16.78 8.33 1.83
CA ALA A 126 -16.74 9.42 2.80
C ALA A 126 -16.43 10.76 2.08
N PRO A 127 -17.30 11.21 1.16
CA PRO A 127 -17.02 12.32 0.25
C PRO A 127 -16.83 13.68 0.94
N HIS A 128 -17.26 13.80 2.21
CA HIS A 128 -17.16 15.02 3.01
C HIS A 128 -15.87 15.11 3.84
N VAL A 129 -14.97 14.13 3.74
CA VAL A 129 -13.65 14.23 4.37
C VAL A 129 -12.81 15.28 3.64
N ASP A 130 -12.39 16.29 4.37
CA ASP A 130 -11.51 17.35 3.88
C ASP A 130 -10.10 16.80 3.64
N ALA A 131 -9.63 16.89 2.39
CA ALA A 131 -8.35 16.34 1.97
C ALA A 131 -7.15 17.13 2.55
N GLU A 132 -7.25 18.45 2.64
CA GLU A 132 -6.16 19.27 3.20
C GLU A 132 -5.99 19.00 4.69
N ARG A 133 -7.10 18.81 5.41
CA ARG A 133 -7.07 18.43 6.82
C ARG A 133 -6.59 17.01 7.02
N ALA A 134 -7.00 16.07 6.18
CA ALA A 134 -6.58 14.66 6.28
C ALA A 134 -5.09 14.46 5.96
N ALA A 135 -4.54 15.24 5.03
CA ALA A 135 -3.13 15.23 4.65
C ALA A 135 -2.20 15.79 5.73
N ARG A 136 -2.72 16.61 6.67
CA ARG A 136 -1.96 17.05 7.83
C ARG A 136 -1.76 15.85 8.75
N PHE A 137 -0.51 15.44 8.91
CA PHE A 137 -0.13 14.51 9.97
C PHE A 137 -0.69 15.03 11.29
N ILE A 138 -1.61 14.29 11.90
CA ILE A 138 -1.95 14.52 13.30
C ILE A 138 -0.71 14.06 14.07
N THR A 139 0.20 14.99 14.34
CA THR A 139 1.07 14.87 15.49
C THR A 139 0.16 14.58 16.67
N THR A 140 0.48 13.56 17.47
CA THR A 140 -0.24 13.27 18.72
C THR A 140 -0.10 14.43 19.75
N HIS A 141 0.62 15.49 19.37
CA HIS A 141 0.74 16.77 20.06
C HIS A 141 0.27 17.89 19.12
N PRO A 142 -1.04 18.23 19.11
CA PRO A 142 -1.56 19.34 18.31
C PRO A 142 -0.96 20.71 18.69
N ASP A 143 -0.26 20.79 19.83
CA ASP A 143 0.41 22.01 20.33
C ASP A 143 1.93 22.04 20.08
N ALA A 144 2.50 21.06 19.37
CA ALA A 144 3.91 21.11 18.98
C ALA A 144 4.03 21.98 17.70
N GLU A 145 4.34 23.26 17.91
CA GLU A 145 4.81 24.20 16.88
C GLU A 145 6.06 23.68 16.14
#